data_AF-A0A522G570-F1
#
_entry.id   AF-A0A522G570-F1
#
_cell.length_a   1.000
_cell.length_b   1.000
_cell.length_c   1.000
_cell.angle_alpha   90.00
_cell.angle_beta   90.00
_cell.angle_gamma   90.00
#
_symmetry.space_group_name_H-M   'P 1'
#
loop_
_entity.id
_entity.type
_entity.pdbx_description
1 polymer ?
#
loop_
_entity_poly.entity_id
_entity_poly.type
_entity_poly.pdbx_seq_one_letter_code
_entity_poly.pdbx_strand_id
1 'polypeptide(L)'
;MKKKSILQYLLLVLSLILVSCSQSGFKIKSNEIVIKIAKDFTSTIKWLPAGDHSIMAYDTSIQQGIVVDGKRCLKFIVDRSKFSQNQVTDPEFGPGLEANIAGTYNQGDLKIERQTRIFLPDKFPAVALFRTSYLNLGSRNIHVDSVFSQRVLLNRQLAEPSEQSFKFATFQGGINEWGADYALIWLTPKFRQDNFQGMHLTRKTKDPMGGGMPFIDIWGKTMGVAVAHLEKKPQWLSLPVQVRQDGTVDAGILEKTD
;
A
#
# COMPACT_ATOMS: atom_id res chain seq x y z
N MET A 1 -53.96 -43.33 -2.10
CA MET A 1 -53.56 -42.54 -3.30
C MET A 1 -52.38 -41.65 -2.95
N LYS A 2 -51.33 -41.70 -3.78
CA LYS A 2 -50.03 -41.05 -3.60
C LYS A 2 -50.15 -39.52 -3.70
N LYS A 3 -49.40 -38.79 -2.86
CA LYS A 3 -48.50 -37.70 -3.28
C LYS A 3 -47.44 -37.44 -2.20
N LYS A 4 -46.18 -37.69 -2.57
CA LYS A 4 -44.96 -37.36 -1.81
C LYS A 4 -44.59 -35.88 -2.07
N SER A 5 -44.01 -35.25 -1.03
CA SER A 5 -42.83 -34.36 -1.01
C SER A 5 -42.66 -33.30 -2.11
N ILE A 6 -42.53 -32.03 -1.72
CA ILE A 6 -41.48 -31.08 -2.18
C ILE A 6 -41.41 -29.90 -1.18
N LEU A 7 -40.21 -29.68 -0.62
CA LEU A 7 -39.62 -28.45 -0.04
C LEU A 7 -40.41 -27.70 1.06
N GLN A 8 -40.01 -27.64 2.34
CA GLN A 8 -38.68 -27.79 2.96
C GLN A 8 -37.57 -26.96 2.30
N TYR A 9 -37.76 -25.64 2.12
CA TYR A 9 -36.66 -24.67 2.05
C TYR A 9 -37.23 -23.26 2.24
N LEU A 10 -37.38 -22.82 3.49
CA LEU A 10 -37.42 -21.38 3.81
C LEU A 10 -36.92 -21.19 5.26
N LEU A 11 -35.73 -21.73 5.53
CA LEU A 11 -34.97 -21.51 6.75
C LEU A 11 -33.60 -20.99 6.32
N LEU A 12 -33.13 -19.97 7.04
CA LEU A 12 -31.94 -19.14 6.79
C LEU A 12 -32.10 -18.02 5.75
N VAL A 13 -32.84 -16.97 6.12
CA VAL A 13 -32.36 -15.62 5.77
C VAL A 13 -31.23 -15.31 6.74
N LEU A 14 -30.06 -15.32 6.14
CA LEU A 14 -28.73 -15.15 6.66
C LEU A 14 -28.56 -13.74 7.27
N SER A 15 -29.00 -13.52 8.51
CA SER A 15 -28.49 -12.41 9.33
C SER A 15 -27.12 -12.80 9.88
N LEU A 16 -26.15 -12.92 8.97
CA LEU A 16 -24.73 -12.84 9.30
C LEU A 16 -24.42 -11.39 9.66
N ILE A 17 -24.94 -10.95 10.81
CA ILE A 17 -24.33 -9.87 11.56
C ILE A 17 -22.98 -10.43 11.96
N LEU A 18 -21.96 -10.19 11.12
CA LEU A 18 -20.59 -10.27 11.54
C LEU A 18 -20.46 -9.29 12.69
N VAL A 19 -20.62 -9.82 13.89
CA VAL A 19 -20.12 -9.26 15.13
C VAL A 19 -18.64 -9.00 14.86
N SER A 20 -18.32 -7.76 14.46
CA SER A 20 -16.96 -7.24 14.48
C SER A 20 -16.55 -7.17 15.94
N CYS A 21 -16.17 -8.33 16.47
CA CYS A 21 -15.68 -8.53 17.81
C CYS A 21 -14.39 -7.71 17.96
N SER A 22 -14.51 -6.53 18.57
CA SER A 22 -13.47 -5.80 19.29
C SER A 22 -12.07 -5.77 18.64
N GLN A 23 -11.95 -5.05 17.53
CA GLN A 23 -10.65 -4.68 16.94
C GLN A 23 -10.13 -3.38 17.59
N SER A 24 -9.54 -3.44 18.78
CA SER A 24 -8.72 -2.32 19.25
C SER A 24 -7.35 -2.33 18.54
N GLY A 25 -7.36 -2.04 17.24
CA GLY A 25 -6.17 -1.65 16.50
C GLY A 25 -5.65 -0.28 16.97
N PHE A 26 -4.63 0.23 16.29
CA PHE A 26 -4.02 1.52 16.56
C PHE A 26 -4.55 2.53 15.55
N LYS A 27 -4.86 3.74 16.02
CA LYS A 27 -5.43 4.81 15.18
C LYS A 27 -4.55 6.04 15.29
N ILE A 28 -3.97 6.47 14.17
CA ILE A 28 -3.24 7.73 14.00
C ILE A 28 -4.17 8.65 13.21
N LYS A 29 -4.43 9.86 13.71
CA LYS A 29 -5.40 10.78 13.09
C LYS A 29 -4.88 12.21 13.08
N SER A 30 -4.94 12.87 11.92
CA SER A 30 -4.85 14.32 11.76
C SER A 30 -6.22 14.90 11.33
N ASN A 31 -6.24 16.16 10.91
CA ASN A 31 -7.43 16.82 10.38
C ASN A 31 -7.92 16.22 9.05
N GLU A 32 -7.00 15.68 8.24
CA GLU A 32 -7.34 15.17 6.90
C GLU A 32 -7.06 13.68 6.71
N ILE A 33 -6.26 13.04 7.56
CA ILE A 33 -5.91 11.62 7.40
C ILE A 33 -6.26 10.83 8.64
N VAL A 34 -6.81 9.64 8.43
CA VAL A 34 -6.88 8.58 9.45
C VAL A 34 -6.13 7.36 8.95
N ILE A 35 -5.10 6.95 9.69
CA ILE A 35 -4.40 5.69 9.49
C ILE A 35 -4.82 4.74 10.61
N LYS A 36 -5.28 3.55 10.23
CA LYS A 36 -5.53 2.47 11.19
C LYS A 36 -4.54 1.34 10.94
N ILE A 37 -4.00 0.78 12.01
CA ILE A 37 -3.11 -0.36 11.97
C ILE A 37 -3.72 -1.45 12.83
N ALA A 38 -3.96 -2.62 12.26
CA ALA A 38 -4.48 -3.78 12.96
C ALA A 38 -3.38 -4.45 13.82
N LYS A 39 -3.77 -5.41 14.65
CA LYS A 39 -2.83 -6.15 15.51
C LYS A 39 -1.80 -6.97 14.72
N ASP A 40 -2.10 -7.30 13.47
CA ASP A 40 -1.21 -8.01 12.55
C ASP A 40 -0.45 -7.07 11.60
N PHE A 41 -0.38 -5.77 11.93
CA PHE A 41 0.29 -4.71 11.17
C PHE A 41 -0.35 -4.38 9.81
N THR A 42 -1.44 -5.04 9.41
CA THR A 42 -2.18 -4.62 8.22
C THR A 42 -2.75 -3.22 8.46
N SER A 43 -2.76 -2.38 7.42
CA SER A 43 -3.10 -0.98 7.57
C SER A 43 -4.11 -0.50 6.53
N THR A 44 -4.86 0.52 6.93
CA THR A 44 -5.76 1.28 6.05
C THR A 44 -5.47 2.76 6.21
N ILE A 45 -5.48 3.50 5.12
CA ILE A 45 -5.35 4.96 5.10
C ILE A 45 -6.66 5.52 4.53
N LYS A 46 -7.25 6.49 5.22
CA LYS A 46 -8.42 7.24 4.75
C LYS A 46 -8.09 8.72 4.73
N TRP A 47 -8.26 9.35 3.59
CA TRP A 47 -8.35 10.81 3.47
C TRP A 47 -9.78 11.23 3.79
N LEU A 48 -9.95 12.00 4.87
CA LEU A 48 -11.23 12.46 5.38
C LEU A 48 -12.01 13.35 4.39
N PRO A 49 -11.37 14.29 3.65
CA PRO A 49 -12.08 15.13 2.69
C PRO A 49 -12.76 14.34 1.56
N ALA A 50 -12.27 13.14 1.22
CA ALA A 50 -12.88 12.30 0.19
C ALA A 50 -14.27 11.78 0.61
N GLY A 51 -14.56 11.70 1.92
CA GLY A 51 -15.84 11.21 2.43
C GLY A 51 -16.17 9.79 1.95
N ASP A 52 -17.26 9.66 1.21
CA ASP A 52 -17.73 8.43 0.58
C ASP A 52 -17.16 8.23 -0.84
N HIS A 53 -16.44 9.21 -1.37
CA HIS A 53 -15.77 9.14 -2.67
C HIS A 53 -14.34 8.61 -2.58
N SER A 54 -14.06 7.75 -1.60
CA SER A 54 -12.72 7.18 -1.46
C SER A 54 -12.50 6.07 -2.50
N ILE A 55 -11.36 6.11 -3.17
CA ILE A 55 -10.93 5.07 -4.12
C ILE A 55 -10.10 3.95 -3.45
N MET A 56 -9.85 4.03 -2.14
CA MET A 56 -9.01 3.09 -1.41
C MET A 56 -9.72 1.75 -1.19
N ALA A 57 -9.26 0.72 -1.91
CA ALA A 57 -9.67 -0.66 -1.66
C ALA A 57 -8.79 -1.29 -0.57
N TYR A 58 -9.24 -2.42 -0.02
CA TYR A 58 -8.52 -3.14 1.02
C TYR A 58 -8.51 -4.64 0.76
N ASP A 59 -7.34 -5.24 0.84
CA ASP A 59 -7.11 -6.67 0.70
C ASP A 59 -5.95 -7.06 1.62
N THR A 60 -6.20 -7.96 2.58
CA THR A 60 -5.20 -8.38 3.56
C THR A 60 -4.01 -9.14 2.93
N SER A 61 -4.17 -9.66 1.71
CA SER A 61 -3.11 -10.31 0.96
C SER A 61 -2.21 -9.32 0.20
N ILE A 62 -2.69 -8.09 0.01
CA ILE A 62 -2.00 -6.99 -0.68
C ILE A 62 -1.67 -5.92 0.35
N GLN A 63 -0.66 -6.20 1.16
CA GLN A 63 -0.18 -5.32 2.22
C GLN A 63 1.33 -5.11 2.08
N GLN A 64 1.83 -4.10 2.78
CA GLN A 64 3.27 -3.83 2.89
C GLN A 64 3.97 -4.98 3.62
N GLY A 65 5.23 -5.23 3.27
CA GLY A 65 6.03 -6.24 3.97
C GLY A 65 7.39 -6.47 3.33
N ILE A 66 8.06 -7.53 3.78
CA ILE A 66 9.41 -7.92 3.35
C ILE A 66 9.38 -9.36 2.85
N VAL A 67 10.20 -9.66 1.85
CA VAL A 67 10.46 -11.02 1.38
C VAL A 67 11.87 -11.39 1.80
N VAL A 68 11.98 -12.52 2.50
CA VAL A 68 13.24 -13.02 3.06
C VAL A 68 13.38 -14.50 2.73
N ASP A 69 14.49 -14.87 2.10
CA ASP A 69 14.77 -16.22 1.61
C ASP A 69 13.56 -16.83 0.86
N GLY A 70 12.92 -16.04 -0.01
CA GLY A 70 11.73 -16.39 -0.78
C GLY A 70 10.41 -16.43 0.02
N LYS A 71 10.44 -16.21 1.35
CA LYS A 71 9.26 -16.22 2.22
C LYS A 71 8.69 -14.81 2.37
N ARG A 72 7.38 -14.65 2.16
CA ARG A 72 6.68 -13.37 2.36
C ARG A 72 6.32 -13.16 3.84
N CYS A 73 6.90 -12.13 4.43
CA CYS A 73 6.62 -11.68 5.79
C CYS A 73 5.71 -10.45 5.75
N LEU A 74 4.39 -10.67 5.88
CA LEU A 74 3.38 -9.59 5.79
C LEU A 74 2.74 -9.26 7.15
N LYS A 75 2.44 -10.28 7.96
CA LYS A 75 1.66 -10.14 9.19
C LYS A 75 2.55 -10.07 10.42
N PHE A 76 2.93 -8.86 10.83
CA PHE A 76 3.73 -8.62 12.03
C PHE A 76 2.81 -8.42 13.23
N ILE A 77 2.98 -9.17 14.31
CA ILE A 77 2.18 -8.96 15.51
C ILE A 77 2.70 -7.72 16.23
N VAL A 78 1.87 -6.68 16.34
CA VAL A 78 2.25 -5.41 16.95
C VAL A 78 2.51 -5.60 18.45
N ASP A 79 3.64 -5.09 18.91
CA ASP A 79 3.92 -4.88 20.32
C ASP A 79 3.25 -3.58 20.78
N ARG A 80 2.17 -3.70 21.56
CA ARG A 80 1.42 -2.55 22.08
C ARG A 80 2.29 -1.60 22.90
N SER A 81 3.32 -2.10 23.58
CA SER A 81 4.21 -1.27 24.40
C SER A 81 5.14 -0.38 23.56
N LYS A 82 5.36 -0.76 22.29
CA LYS A 82 6.17 -0.01 21.31
C LYS A 82 5.33 0.90 20.42
N PHE A 83 4.07 1.11 20.76
CA PHE A 83 3.23 2.12 20.11
C PHE A 83 3.28 3.43 20.89
N SER A 84 3.61 4.52 20.21
CA SER A 84 3.56 5.87 20.78
C SER A 84 3.02 6.87 19.77
N GLN A 85 2.45 7.97 20.27
CA GLN A 85 2.05 9.13 19.46
C GLN A 85 2.40 10.41 20.19
N ASN A 86 3.11 11.32 19.53
CA ASN A 86 3.53 12.59 20.12
C ASN A 86 3.51 13.69 19.06
N GLN A 87 3.26 14.92 19.50
CA GLN A 87 3.57 16.10 18.70
C GLN A 87 5.08 16.32 18.71
N VAL A 88 5.66 16.51 17.52
CA VAL A 88 7.10 16.72 17.35
C VAL A 88 7.35 17.80 16.31
N THR A 89 8.56 18.35 16.30
CA THR A 89 9.05 19.21 15.21
C THR A 89 10.07 18.42 14.41
N ASP A 90 9.67 17.96 13.23
CA ASP A 90 10.55 17.30 12.28
C ASP A 90 11.49 18.35 11.64
N PRO A 91 12.80 18.07 11.51
CA PRO A 91 13.78 19.03 11.01
C PRO A 91 13.54 19.45 9.56
N GLU A 92 12.88 18.62 8.75
CA GLU A 92 12.64 18.90 7.32
C GLU A 92 11.20 19.33 7.06
N PHE A 93 10.25 18.75 7.79
CA PHE A 93 8.81 18.95 7.52
C PHE A 93 8.09 19.81 8.56
N GLY A 94 8.79 20.28 9.59
CA GLY A 94 8.24 21.16 10.62
C GLY A 94 7.37 20.42 11.65
N PRO A 95 6.45 21.11 12.34
CA PRO A 95 5.60 20.49 13.35
C PRO A 95 4.63 19.47 12.75
N GLY A 96 4.29 18.44 13.53
CA GLY A 96 3.27 17.47 13.18
C GLY A 96 3.14 16.32 14.17
N LEU A 97 2.14 15.46 13.92
CA LEU A 97 1.90 14.27 14.71
C LEU A 97 2.82 13.12 14.24
N GLU A 98 3.66 12.64 15.14
CA GLU A 98 4.45 11.43 14.93
C GLU A 98 3.81 10.24 15.66
N ALA A 99 3.76 9.10 14.99
CA ALA A 99 3.47 7.81 15.60
C ALA A 99 4.61 6.83 15.33
N ASN A 100 5.07 6.13 16.37
CA ASN A 100 6.00 5.02 16.23
C ASN A 100 5.28 3.72 16.59
N ILE A 101 5.53 2.66 15.81
CA ILE A 101 4.92 1.35 16.02
C ILE A 101 5.89 0.25 15.61
N ALA A 102 5.96 -0.81 16.41
CA ALA A 102 6.79 -1.97 16.11
C ALA A 102 6.01 -3.27 16.27
N GLY A 103 6.37 -4.29 15.49
CA GLY A 103 5.75 -5.60 15.51
C GLY A 103 6.70 -6.67 15.04
N THR A 104 6.42 -7.93 15.40
CA THR A 104 7.30 -9.06 15.11
C THR A 104 6.62 -10.07 14.21
N TYR A 105 7.30 -10.51 13.16
CA TYR A 105 6.99 -11.70 12.40
C TYR A 105 7.81 -12.85 12.97
N ASN A 106 7.15 -13.93 13.38
CA ASN A 106 7.79 -15.11 13.95
C ASN A 106 7.16 -16.37 13.36
N GLN A 107 7.87 -17.01 12.42
CA GLN A 107 7.43 -18.22 11.73
C GLN A 107 8.64 -19.12 11.46
N GLY A 108 8.64 -20.33 12.04
CA GLY A 108 9.75 -21.26 11.93
C GLY A 108 11.04 -20.67 12.51
N ASP A 109 12.07 -20.59 11.66
CA ASP A 109 13.40 -20.06 11.97
C ASP A 109 13.54 -18.54 11.75
N LEU A 110 12.53 -17.89 11.14
CA LEU A 110 12.54 -16.47 10.85
C LEU A 110 11.85 -15.67 11.97
N LYS A 111 12.63 -14.79 12.59
CA LYS A 111 12.16 -13.80 13.57
C LYS A 111 12.63 -12.41 13.16
N ILE A 112 11.69 -11.58 12.72
CA ILE A 112 11.98 -10.24 12.18
C ILE A 112 11.10 -9.23 12.92
N GLU A 113 11.70 -8.18 13.45
CA GLU A 113 10.97 -7.00 13.91
C GLU A 113 10.84 -5.99 12.77
N ARG A 114 9.64 -5.44 12.59
CA ARG A 114 9.36 -4.27 11.76
C ARG A 114 9.13 -3.08 12.69
N GLN A 115 9.82 -1.98 12.44
CA GLN A 115 9.58 -0.70 13.10
C GLN A 115 9.13 0.30 12.05
N THR A 116 8.04 1.01 12.28
CA THR A 116 7.52 2.03 11.37
C THR A 116 7.29 3.33 12.13
N ARG A 117 7.93 4.40 11.65
CA ARG A 117 7.60 5.78 11.98
C ARG A 117 6.58 6.30 10.96
N ILE A 118 5.53 6.92 11.44
CA ILE A 118 4.50 7.60 10.65
C ILE A 118 4.46 9.05 11.09
N PHE A 119 4.60 9.98 10.16
CA PHE A 119 4.58 11.40 10.46
C PHE A 119 3.52 12.12 9.61
N LEU A 120 2.65 12.87 10.28
CA LEU A 120 1.58 13.67 9.68
C LEU A 120 1.96 15.15 9.88
N PRO A 121 2.64 15.79 8.91
CA PRO A 121 3.06 17.19 9.01
C PRO A 121 1.87 18.15 8.99
N ASP A 122 1.86 19.15 9.87
CA ASP A 122 0.77 20.14 9.95
C ASP A 122 0.70 21.00 8.67
N LYS A 123 1.86 21.28 8.06
CA LYS A 123 1.97 22.06 6.83
C LYS A 123 1.37 21.35 5.61
N PHE A 124 1.32 20.02 5.61
CA PHE A 124 0.83 19.21 4.49
C PHE A 124 -0.22 18.22 4.99
N PRO A 125 -1.45 18.68 5.30
CA PRO A 125 -2.43 17.87 6.01
C PRO A 125 -2.89 16.63 5.23
N ALA A 126 -2.83 16.68 3.89
CA ALA A 126 -3.13 15.56 2.98
C ALA A 126 -1.96 14.57 2.79
N VAL A 127 -0.83 14.74 3.49
CA VAL A 127 0.37 13.89 3.37
C VAL A 127 0.58 13.05 4.62
N ALA A 128 0.98 11.80 4.43
CA ALA A 128 1.51 10.93 5.46
C ALA A 128 2.89 10.42 5.05
N LEU A 129 3.89 10.65 5.89
CA LEU A 129 5.26 10.21 5.67
C LEU A 129 5.53 8.94 6.46
N PHE A 130 6.22 7.99 5.84
CA PHE A 130 6.52 6.70 6.44
C PHE A 130 8.00 6.40 6.34
N ARG A 131 8.58 5.92 7.43
CA ARG A 131 9.93 5.34 7.45
C ARG A 131 9.84 3.98 8.14
N THR A 132 10.23 2.92 7.45
CA THR A 132 10.20 1.56 7.99
C THR A 132 11.61 0.99 8.03
N SER A 133 11.94 0.30 9.12
CA SER A 133 13.15 -0.52 9.26
C SER A 133 12.77 -1.94 9.66
N TYR A 134 13.63 -2.89 9.29
CA TYR A 134 13.51 -4.29 9.67
C TYR A 134 14.76 -4.71 10.42
N LEU A 135 14.58 -5.44 11.52
CA LEU A 135 15.64 -5.99 12.33
C LEU A 135 15.52 -7.51 12.39
N ASN A 136 16.59 -8.20 12.01
CA ASN A 136 16.70 -9.65 12.21
C ASN A 136 16.91 -9.93 13.70
N LEU A 137 15.93 -10.57 14.35
CA LEU A 137 15.99 -11.02 15.73
C LEU A 137 16.34 -12.51 15.85
N GLY A 138 16.52 -13.19 14.72
CA GLY A 138 16.95 -14.57 14.64
C GLY A 138 18.45 -14.71 14.87
N SER A 139 18.91 -15.96 15.01
CA SER A 139 20.33 -16.29 15.21
C SER A 139 21.10 -16.55 13.92
N ARG A 140 20.41 -16.68 12.78
CA ARG A 140 21.03 -16.90 11.47
C ARG A 140 21.04 -15.65 10.61
N ASN A 141 21.98 -15.59 9.69
CA ASN A 141 21.95 -14.62 8.60
C ASN A 141 20.74 -14.90 7.69
N ILE A 142 20.17 -13.83 7.15
CA ILE A 142 19.02 -13.87 6.26
C ILE A 142 19.36 -13.09 4.98
N HIS A 143 18.85 -13.54 3.83
CA HIS A 143 18.87 -12.75 2.62
C HIS A 143 17.52 -12.05 2.49
N VAL A 144 17.54 -10.72 2.41
CA VAL A 144 16.37 -9.95 2.01
C VAL A 144 16.29 -10.06 0.50
N ASP A 145 15.14 -10.44 -0.05
CA ASP A 145 14.91 -10.46 -1.50
C ASP A 145 14.28 -9.13 -1.98
N SER A 146 13.35 -8.59 -1.19
CA SER A 146 12.68 -7.33 -1.49
C SER A 146 11.90 -6.76 -0.31
N VAL A 147 11.62 -5.46 -0.36
CA VAL A 147 10.72 -4.75 0.55
C VAL A 147 9.65 -4.05 -0.28
N PHE A 148 8.38 -4.27 0.06
CA PHE A 148 7.25 -3.56 -0.54
C PHE A 148 6.66 -2.57 0.48
N SER A 149 6.96 -1.30 0.27
CA SER A 149 6.57 -0.16 1.11
C SER A 149 5.43 0.63 0.47
N GLN A 150 4.60 1.29 1.29
CA GLN A 150 3.49 2.15 0.82
C GLN A 150 2.64 1.55 -0.30
N ARG A 151 2.37 0.25 -0.19
CA ARG A 151 1.51 -0.48 -1.11
C ARG A 151 0.05 -0.10 -0.89
N VAL A 152 -0.60 0.37 -1.94
CA VAL A 152 -1.98 0.79 -1.98
C VAL A 152 -2.75 -0.02 -3.01
N LEU A 153 -4.02 -0.27 -2.72
CA LEU A 153 -4.94 -0.89 -3.65
C LEU A 153 -6.06 0.11 -3.94
N LEU A 154 -6.32 0.37 -5.22
CA LEU A 154 -7.29 1.35 -5.68
C LEU A 154 -8.43 0.67 -6.46
N ASN A 155 -9.64 1.18 -6.29
CA ASN A 155 -10.81 0.77 -7.06
C ASN A 155 -11.69 1.99 -7.34
N ARG A 156 -11.76 2.40 -8.62
CA ARG A 156 -12.50 3.61 -9.02
C ARG A 156 -13.99 3.52 -8.74
N GLN A 157 -14.56 2.32 -8.83
CA GLN A 157 -16.00 2.09 -8.62
C GLN A 157 -16.47 2.38 -7.20
N LEU A 158 -15.56 2.40 -6.22
CA LEU A 158 -15.90 2.78 -4.85
C LEU A 158 -16.35 4.25 -4.76
N ALA A 159 -15.76 5.13 -5.58
CA ALA A 159 -16.06 6.56 -5.61
C ALA A 159 -16.94 6.96 -6.79
N GLU A 160 -16.83 6.24 -7.91
CA GLU A 160 -17.51 6.52 -9.17
C GLU A 160 -18.15 5.22 -9.72
N PRO A 161 -19.31 4.78 -9.20
CA PRO A 161 -19.88 3.46 -9.50
C PRO A 161 -20.19 3.19 -10.97
N SER A 162 -20.35 4.25 -11.79
CA SER A 162 -20.60 4.14 -13.22
C SER A 162 -19.34 3.91 -14.07
N GLU A 163 -18.14 3.98 -13.48
CA GLU A 163 -16.88 3.78 -14.19
C GLU A 163 -16.37 2.34 -14.07
N GLN A 164 -15.33 2.00 -14.82
CA GLN A 164 -14.62 0.72 -14.65
C GLN A 164 -13.60 0.83 -13.51
N SER A 165 -13.45 -0.23 -12.71
CA SER A 165 -12.63 -0.25 -11.48
C SER A 165 -11.19 0.23 -11.68
N PHE A 166 -10.60 -0.08 -12.84
CA PHE A 166 -9.19 0.23 -13.15
C PHE A 166 -8.98 1.57 -13.85
N LYS A 167 -10.04 2.22 -14.35
CA LYS A 167 -9.94 3.28 -15.36
C LYS A 167 -9.51 4.60 -14.73
N PHE A 168 -8.29 4.68 -14.24
CA PHE A 168 -7.68 5.90 -13.73
C PHE A 168 -6.80 6.54 -14.79
N ALA A 169 -6.64 7.85 -14.68
CA ALA A 169 -5.52 8.52 -15.29
C ALA A 169 -4.30 8.40 -14.36
N THR A 170 -3.10 8.37 -14.92
CA THR A 170 -1.89 8.23 -14.14
C THR A 170 -0.70 8.95 -14.75
N PHE A 171 0.16 9.43 -13.86
CA PHE A 171 1.52 9.85 -14.15
C PHE A 171 2.47 8.75 -13.67
N GLN A 172 3.40 8.37 -14.55
CA GLN A 172 4.39 7.33 -14.30
C GLN A 172 5.77 7.98 -14.24
N GLY A 173 6.41 7.97 -13.07
CA GLY A 173 7.68 8.66 -12.92
C GLY A 173 8.91 7.93 -13.48
N GLY A 174 8.81 6.65 -13.81
CA GLY A 174 9.91 5.88 -14.39
C GLY A 174 9.96 5.98 -15.92
N ILE A 175 11.18 6.10 -16.47
CA ILE A 175 11.39 6.20 -17.92
C ILE A 175 11.57 4.79 -18.50
N ASN A 176 10.60 4.31 -19.27
CA ASN A 176 10.60 2.98 -19.92
C ASN A 176 10.62 3.10 -21.46
N GLU A 177 10.04 4.17 -22.01
CA GLU A 177 10.04 4.48 -23.44
C GLU A 177 9.97 5.99 -23.69
N TRP A 178 10.92 6.52 -24.46
CA TRP A 178 10.98 7.94 -24.79
C TRP A 178 9.71 8.40 -25.52
N GLY A 179 9.11 9.50 -25.05
CA GLY A 179 7.90 10.07 -25.64
C GLY A 179 6.58 9.39 -25.25
N ALA A 180 6.60 8.22 -24.58
CA ALA A 180 5.39 7.54 -24.12
C ALA A 180 5.07 7.85 -22.64
N ASP A 181 6.10 7.91 -21.78
CA ASP A 181 5.92 8.05 -20.33
C ASP A 181 5.69 9.49 -19.84
N TYR A 182 5.86 10.49 -20.73
CA TYR A 182 5.67 11.91 -20.39
C TYR A 182 4.23 12.40 -20.60
N ALA A 183 3.34 11.53 -21.11
CA ALA A 183 1.95 11.86 -21.39
C ALA A 183 1.03 11.43 -20.23
N LEU A 184 -0.19 11.98 -20.22
CA LEU A 184 -1.28 11.45 -19.41
C LEU A 184 -1.60 10.02 -19.85
N ILE A 185 -1.33 9.03 -19.01
CA ILE A 185 -1.59 7.62 -19.32
C ILE A 185 -2.93 7.23 -18.70
N TRP A 186 -3.82 6.65 -19.51
CA TRP A 186 -5.03 6.01 -19.00
C TRP A 186 -4.76 4.52 -18.80
N LEU A 187 -5.07 4.01 -17.61
CA LEU A 187 -4.92 2.60 -17.31
C LEU A 187 -5.88 1.76 -18.18
N THR A 188 -5.34 0.69 -18.75
CA THR A 188 -6.07 -0.30 -19.56
C THR A 188 -6.12 -1.65 -18.85
N PRO A 189 -7.01 -2.57 -19.23
CA PRO A 189 -6.97 -3.93 -18.71
C PRO A 189 -5.58 -4.54 -18.93
N LYS A 190 -5.06 -5.22 -17.89
CA LYS A 190 -3.72 -5.84 -17.89
C LYS A 190 -2.54 -4.86 -17.97
N PHE A 191 -2.76 -3.55 -17.81
CA PHE A 191 -1.66 -2.59 -17.69
C PHE A 191 -0.70 -3.00 -16.58
N ARG A 192 0.61 -2.95 -16.87
CA ARG A 192 1.68 -3.21 -15.91
C ARG A 192 2.93 -2.42 -16.29
N GLN A 193 3.40 -1.60 -15.37
CA GLN A 193 4.67 -0.89 -15.48
C GLN A 193 5.41 -0.97 -14.15
N ASP A 194 6.67 -1.41 -14.16
CA ASP A 194 7.44 -1.58 -12.92
C ASP A 194 7.99 -0.23 -12.41
N ASN A 195 8.11 0.78 -13.28
CA ASN A 195 8.72 2.09 -12.98
C ASN A 195 10.04 1.97 -12.22
N PHE A 196 10.95 1.16 -12.75
CA PHE A 196 12.29 1.06 -12.20
C PHE A 196 13.02 2.40 -12.36
N GLN A 197 13.58 2.92 -11.26
CA GLN A 197 14.20 4.25 -11.22
C GLN A 197 15.69 4.23 -11.61
N GLY A 198 16.30 3.05 -11.63
CA GLY A 198 17.67 2.87 -12.09
C GLY A 198 17.80 2.76 -13.60
N MET A 199 19.04 2.64 -14.05
CA MET A 199 19.36 2.43 -15.46
C MET A 199 19.07 0.99 -15.88
N HIS A 200 18.38 0.81 -16.99
CA HIS A 200 17.98 -0.47 -17.56
C HIS A 200 17.87 -0.37 -19.09
N LEU A 201 17.84 -1.50 -19.78
CA LEU A 201 17.61 -1.51 -21.22
C LEU A 201 16.12 -1.36 -21.50
N THR A 202 15.74 -0.40 -22.36
CA THR A 202 14.34 -0.26 -22.75
C THR A 202 13.83 -1.52 -23.45
N ARG A 203 12.53 -1.75 -23.38
CA ARG A 203 11.93 -2.95 -23.98
C ARG A 203 12.04 -2.96 -25.50
N LYS A 204 11.79 -1.80 -26.14
CA LYS A 204 11.69 -1.67 -27.60
C LYS A 204 13.03 -1.39 -28.28
N THR A 205 13.74 -0.34 -27.86
CA THR A 205 14.96 0.09 -28.56
C THR A 205 16.22 -0.59 -28.03
N LYS A 206 16.16 -1.21 -26.84
CA LYS A 206 17.30 -1.79 -26.12
C LYS A 206 18.37 -0.76 -25.73
N ASP A 207 18.04 0.52 -25.75
CA ASP A 207 18.95 1.56 -25.29
C ASP A 207 19.03 1.56 -23.76
N PRO A 208 20.20 1.79 -23.16
CA PRO A 208 20.32 2.00 -21.74
C PRO A 208 19.66 3.35 -21.39
N MET A 209 18.58 3.27 -20.64
CA MET A 209 17.82 4.42 -20.17
C MET A 209 17.56 4.27 -18.67
N GLY A 210 17.41 5.38 -17.97
CA GLY A 210 17.20 5.35 -16.54
C GLY A 210 16.88 6.72 -16.02
N GLY A 211 16.70 6.78 -14.70
CA GLY A 211 16.20 7.97 -14.06
C GLY A 211 14.69 8.11 -14.22
N GLY A 212 14.20 9.19 -13.63
CA GLY A 212 12.79 9.38 -13.40
C GLY A 212 12.57 10.23 -12.17
N MET A 213 11.31 10.54 -11.93
CA MET A 213 10.87 11.10 -10.66
C MET A 213 10.35 9.93 -9.83
N PRO A 214 10.86 9.64 -8.61
CA PRO A 214 10.42 8.49 -7.82
C PRO A 214 9.05 8.76 -7.21
N PHE A 215 8.06 8.86 -8.09
CA PHE A 215 6.74 9.42 -7.89
C PHE A 215 5.79 8.78 -8.90
N ILE A 216 4.63 8.35 -8.40
CA ILE A 216 3.49 7.96 -9.22
C ILE A 216 2.27 8.72 -8.70
N ASP A 217 1.39 9.09 -9.60
CA ASP A 217 0.09 9.66 -9.26
C ASP A 217 -1.00 8.93 -10.04
N ILE A 218 -2.08 8.56 -9.38
CA ILE A 218 -3.19 7.80 -9.93
C ILE A 218 -4.48 8.47 -9.47
N TRP A 219 -5.29 8.96 -10.42
CA TRP A 219 -6.47 9.75 -10.08
C TRP A 219 -7.67 9.49 -10.98
N GLY A 220 -8.84 9.65 -10.37
CA GLY A 220 -10.13 9.76 -11.02
C GLY A 220 -10.63 11.20 -10.99
N LYS A 221 -11.93 11.41 -11.19
CA LYS A 221 -12.51 12.76 -11.14
C LYS A 221 -12.65 13.27 -9.71
N THR A 222 -12.88 12.38 -8.75
CA THR A 222 -13.25 12.72 -7.37
C THR A 222 -12.09 12.66 -6.39
N MET A 223 -11.11 11.78 -6.63
CA MET A 223 -9.96 11.55 -5.74
C MET A 223 -8.77 11.02 -6.54
N GLY A 224 -7.56 11.32 -6.06
CA GLY A 224 -6.32 10.68 -6.48
C GLY A 224 -5.45 10.30 -5.30
N VAL A 225 -4.45 9.45 -5.56
CA VAL A 225 -3.43 9.05 -4.60
C VAL A 225 -2.08 9.10 -5.30
N ALA A 226 -1.17 9.89 -4.73
CA ALA A 226 0.22 9.92 -5.12
C ALA A 226 1.08 9.14 -4.12
N VAL A 227 2.10 8.44 -4.63
CA VAL A 227 3.11 7.73 -3.84
C VAL A 227 4.47 8.20 -4.30
N ALA A 228 5.30 8.62 -3.35
CA ALA A 228 6.64 9.14 -3.62
C ALA A 228 7.68 8.49 -2.71
N HIS A 229 8.89 8.29 -3.21
CA HIS A 229 10.05 7.95 -2.39
C HIS A 229 10.87 9.20 -2.11
N LEU A 230 11.19 9.44 -0.83
CA LEU A 230 11.79 10.70 -0.37
C LEU A 230 13.29 10.60 -0.02
N GLU A 231 13.91 9.45 -0.24
CA GLU A 231 15.35 9.28 0.03
C GLU A 231 16.18 10.23 -0.82
N LYS A 232 17.18 10.87 -0.19
CA LYS A 232 18.03 11.88 -0.83
C LYS A 232 19.19 11.28 -1.62
N LYS A 233 19.33 9.95 -1.54
CA LYS A 233 20.33 9.16 -2.26
C LYS A 233 19.64 8.25 -3.27
N PRO A 234 20.23 8.05 -4.46
CA PRO A 234 19.72 7.07 -5.41
C PRO A 234 19.56 5.70 -4.75
N GLN A 235 18.39 5.09 -4.93
CA GLN A 235 18.07 3.74 -4.45
C GLN A 235 17.70 2.84 -5.61
N TRP A 236 18.00 1.55 -5.48
CA TRP A 236 17.56 0.51 -6.40
C TRP A 236 16.11 0.13 -6.10
N LEU A 237 15.18 0.92 -6.64
CA LEU A 237 13.76 0.72 -6.41
C LEU A 237 12.92 0.91 -7.67
N SER A 238 11.71 0.40 -7.56
CA SER A 238 10.63 0.47 -8.53
C SER A 238 9.40 1.09 -7.87
N LEU A 239 8.55 1.77 -8.65
CA LEU A 239 7.23 2.20 -8.22
C LEU A 239 6.15 1.48 -9.04
N PRO A 240 5.99 0.15 -8.89
CA PRO A 240 5.16 -0.62 -9.80
C PRO A 240 3.70 -0.16 -9.77
N VAL A 241 3.07 -0.12 -10.94
CA VAL A 241 1.63 0.09 -11.11
C VAL A 241 1.08 -1.04 -11.96
N GLN A 242 0.06 -1.74 -11.45
CA GLN A 242 -0.55 -2.88 -12.13
C GLN A 242 -2.07 -2.91 -11.98
N VAL A 243 -2.77 -3.14 -13.09
CA VAL A 243 -4.18 -3.53 -13.10
C VAL A 243 -4.28 -5.04 -12.86
N ARG A 244 -4.95 -5.43 -11.77
CA ARG A 244 -5.20 -6.83 -11.38
C ARG A 244 -6.32 -7.44 -12.22
N GLN A 245 -6.47 -8.76 -12.12
CA GLN A 245 -7.50 -9.51 -12.86
C GLN A 245 -8.93 -9.08 -12.47
N ASP A 246 -9.13 -8.67 -11.23
CA ASP A 246 -10.41 -8.14 -10.71
C ASP A 246 -10.65 -6.66 -11.06
N GLY A 247 -9.73 -6.03 -11.82
CA GLY A 247 -9.81 -4.62 -12.20
C GLY A 247 -9.37 -3.64 -11.10
N THR A 248 -8.92 -4.11 -9.93
CA THR A 248 -8.30 -3.21 -8.94
C THR A 248 -6.89 -2.82 -9.37
N VAL A 249 -6.40 -1.67 -8.91
CA VAL A 249 -5.07 -1.16 -9.25
C VAL A 249 -4.15 -1.28 -8.03
N ASP A 250 -3.08 -2.04 -8.17
CA ASP A 250 -2.04 -2.21 -7.15
C ASP A 250 -0.86 -1.31 -7.47
N ALA A 251 -0.43 -0.52 -6.50
CA ALA A 251 0.67 0.41 -6.64
C ALA A 251 1.47 0.54 -5.33
N GLY A 252 2.72 0.97 -5.41
CA GLY A 252 3.52 1.28 -4.21
C GLY A 252 5.00 1.41 -4.52
N ILE A 253 5.86 1.15 -3.54
CA ILE A 253 7.31 1.24 -3.66
C ILE A 253 7.90 -0.15 -3.43
N LEU A 254 8.65 -0.66 -4.40
CA LEU A 254 9.31 -1.96 -4.35
C LEU A 254 10.82 -1.77 -4.40
N GLU A 255 11.49 -2.04 -3.30
CA GLU A 255 12.94 -2.13 -3.22
C GLU A 255 13.34 -3.58 -3.45
N LYS A 256 14.27 -3.82 -4.37
CA LYS A 256 14.86 -5.14 -4.58
C LYS A 256 16.32 -5.08 -4.15
N THR A 257 16.72 -6.09 -3.40
CA THR A 257 18.10 -6.28 -2.98
C THR A 257 18.75 -7.27 -3.94
N ASP A 258 19.96 -6.93 -4.40
CA ASP A 258 20.75 -7.76 -5.31
C ASP A 258 21.28 -9.04 -4.64
#